data_AF-A0A2S4ZQF8-F1
#
_entry.id   AF-A0A2S4ZQF8-F1
#
_cell.length_a   1.000
_cell.length_b   1.000
_cell.length_c   1.000
_cell.angle_alpha   90.00
_cell.angle_beta   90.00
_cell.angle_gamma   90.00
#
_symmetry.space_group_name_H-M   'P 1'
#
loop_
_entity.id
_entity.type
_entity.pdbx_description
1 polymer ?
#
loop_
_entity_poly.entity_id
_entity_poly.type
_entity_poly.pdbx_seq_one_letter_code
_entity_poly.pdbx_strand_id
1 'polypeptide(L)'
;MNTRRLLNPALRAATAATLAAAGYLHAQLYIDGYRFIPVIGPLFLLQAGASIALAVLLLIGTPPLLLRIAAAGVALGALGGFAASRTVGVFGFTEHGLQPAPQAVLSLLAETGTLLLLAIWQVTLAGRRRAARPPVGAAARATTRTPSG
;
A
#
# COMPACT_ATOMS: atom_id res chain seq x y z
N MET A 1 21.78 -4.31 -18.40
CA MET A 1 21.27 -4.14 -17.02
C MET A 1 20.03 -5.00 -16.83
N ASN A 2 20.01 -5.86 -15.81
CA ASN A 2 18.87 -6.76 -15.58
C ASN A 2 17.65 -5.96 -15.10
N THR A 3 16.67 -5.74 -15.98
CA THR A 3 15.39 -5.04 -15.70
C THR A 3 14.72 -5.57 -14.41
N ARG A 4 14.88 -6.87 -14.14
CA ARG A 4 14.36 -7.54 -12.94
C ARG A 4 15.06 -7.14 -11.63
N ARG A 5 16.32 -6.70 -11.66
CA ARG A 5 17.04 -6.22 -10.46
C ARG A 5 16.55 -4.84 -10.02
N LEU A 6 16.15 -3.99 -10.97
CA LEU A 6 15.67 -2.64 -10.70
C LEU A 6 14.18 -2.58 -10.32
N LEU A 7 13.40 -3.61 -10.67
CA LEU A 7 11.95 -3.63 -10.42
C LEU A 7 11.58 -3.51 -8.93
N ASN A 8 12.25 -4.24 -8.04
CA ASN A 8 11.94 -4.19 -6.60
C ASN A 8 12.22 -2.81 -5.97
N PRO A 9 13.42 -2.20 -6.13
CA PRO A 9 13.67 -0.87 -5.60
C PRO A 9 12.78 0.19 -6.27
N ALA A 10 12.45 0.05 -7.56
CA ALA A 10 11.51 0.94 -8.24
C ALA A 10 10.09 0.86 -7.66
N LEU A 11 9.55 -0.35 -7.46
CA LEU A 11 8.23 -0.55 -6.84
C LEU A 11 8.20 -0.02 -5.41
N ARG A 12 9.28 -0.22 -4.66
CA ARG A 12 9.44 0.33 -3.30
C ARG A 12 9.42 1.86 -3.30
N ALA A 13 10.22 2.48 -4.15
CA ALA A 13 10.29 3.94 -4.28
C ALA A 13 8.96 4.53 -4.74
N ALA A 14 8.32 3.91 -5.73
CA ALA A 14 7.00 4.32 -6.20
C ALA A 14 5.93 4.21 -5.11
N THR A 15 5.91 3.10 -4.35
CA THR A 15 4.96 2.91 -3.23
C THR A 15 5.19 3.95 -2.13
N ALA A 16 6.45 4.25 -1.82
CA ALA A 16 6.77 5.29 -0.84
C ALA A 16 6.34 6.68 -1.35
N ALA A 17 6.52 6.97 -2.63
CA ALA A 17 6.07 8.23 -3.23
C ALA A 17 4.54 8.38 -3.19
N THR A 18 3.78 7.33 -3.49
CA THR A 18 2.30 7.39 -3.42
C THR A 18 1.81 7.53 -1.98
N LEU A 19 2.45 6.88 -1.01
CA LEU A 19 2.14 7.07 0.41
C LEU A 19 2.46 8.49 0.89
N ALA A 20 3.61 9.04 0.50
CA ALA A 20 3.98 10.40 0.85
C ALA A 20 2.98 11.41 0.25
N ALA A 21 2.56 11.21 -1.00
CA ALA A 21 1.53 12.02 -1.64
C ALA A 21 0.18 11.91 -0.92
N ALA A 22 -0.25 10.70 -0.56
CA ALA A 22 -1.49 10.49 0.19
C ALA A 22 -1.45 11.20 1.55
N GLY A 23 -0.33 11.09 2.27
CA GLY A 23 -0.15 11.75 3.56
C GLY A 23 -0.14 13.27 3.46
N TYR A 24 0.51 13.82 2.42
CA TYR A 24 0.47 15.25 2.13
C TYR A 24 -0.95 15.75 1.84
N LEU A 25 -1.71 15.02 1.02
CA LEU A 25 -3.10 15.38 0.67
C LEU A 25 -4.02 15.35 1.89
N HIS A 26 -3.89 14.35 2.77
CA HIS A 26 -4.65 14.32 4.03
C HIS A 26 -4.24 15.44 4.99
N ALA A 27 -2.95 15.78 5.05
CA ALA A 27 -2.49 16.92 5.84
C ALA A 27 -3.06 18.24 5.32
N GLN A 28 -3.14 18.43 3.99
CA GLN A 28 -3.80 19.59 3.41
C GLN A 28 -5.28 19.64 3.79
N LEU A 29 -6.03 18.56 3.59
CA LEU A 29 -7.45 18.49 3.95
C LEU A 29 -7.69 18.77 5.45
N TYR A 30 -6.81 18.26 6.31
CA TYR A 30 -6.82 18.57 7.73
C TYR A 30 -6.73 20.08 7.99
N ILE A 31 -5.74 20.75 7.39
CA ILE A 31 -5.51 22.19 7.56
C ILE A 31 -6.66 23.01 6.95
N ASP A 32 -7.13 22.62 5.77
CA ASP A 32 -8.11 23.35 4.95
C ASP A 32 -9.53 23.34 5.53
N GLY A 33 -9.80 22.50 6.55
CA GLY A 33 -11.06 22.61 7.31
C GLY A 33 -11.38 21.43 8.20
N TYR A 34 -10.82 20.25 7.92
CA TYR A 34 -11.25 19.01 8.57
C TYR A 34 -10.81 18.95 10.04
N ARG A 35 -9.78 19.72 10.42
CA ARG A 35 -9.33 19.87 11.81
C ARG A 35 -10.42 20.32 12.79
N PHE A 36 -11.46 20.98 12.31
CA PHE A 36 -12.55 21.48 13.15
C PHE A 36 -13.72 20.49 13.28
N ILE A 37 -13.68 19.37 12.55
CA ILE A 37 -14.72 18.35 12.58
C ILE A 37 -14.37 17.34 13.68
N PRO A 38 -15.20 17.20 14.73
CA PRO A 38 -14.96 16.22 15.79
C PRO A 38 -14.80 14.81 15.22
N VAL A 39 -13.86 14.04 15.77
CA VAL A 39 -13.46 12.69 15.32
C VAL A 39 -12.78 12.65 13.93
N ILE A 40 -13.32 13.33 12.93
CA ILE A 40 -12.80 13.33 11.55
C ILE A 40 -11.43 14.01 11.48
N GLY A 41 -11.26 15.19 12.08
CA GLY A 41 -9.97 15.90 12.09
C GLY A 41 -8.82 15.03 12.59
N PRO A 42 -8.92 14.44 13.80
CA PRO A 42 -7.92 13.51 14.32
C PRO A 42 -7.65 12.31 13.40
N LEU A 43 -8.67 11.75 12.74
CA LEU A 43 -8.49 10.64 11.79
C LEU A 43 -7.69 11.06 10.56
N PHE A 44 -7.95 12.25 10.02
CA PHE A 44 -7.16 12.81 8.91
C PHE A 44 -5.70 13.04 9.30
N LEU A 45 -5.46 13.56 10.50
CA LEU A 45 -4.10 13.76 11.01
C LEU A 45 -3.37 12.43 11.23
N LEU A 46 -4.06 11.43 11.81
CA LEU A 46 -3.52 10.08 12.01
C LEU A 46 -3.18 9.43 10.66
N GLN A 47 -4.08 9.53 9.69
CA GLN A 47 -3.84 9.03 8.33
C GLN A 47 -2.58 9.68 7.75
N ALA A 48 -2.51 11.02 7.81
CA ALA A 48 -1.41 11.78 7.23
C ALA A 48 -0.07 11.37 7.85
N GLY A 49 -0.01 11.33 9.17
CA GLY A 49 1.18 10.91 9.92
C GLY A 49 1.58 9.47 9.63
N ALA A 50 0.63 8.54 9.64
CA ALA A 50 0.89 7.12 9.35
C ALA A 50 1.42 6.92 7.93
N SER A 51 0.83 7.61 6.94
CA SER A 51 1.26 7.52 5.53
C SER A 51 2.69 8.02 5.33
N ILE A 52 3.02 9.18 5.90
CA ILE A 52 4.37 9.76 5.81
C ILE A 52 5.38 8.87 6.53
N ALA A 53 5.06 8.40 7.73
CA ALA A 53 5.94 7.50 8.49
C ALA A 53 6.21 6.20 7.73
N LEU A 54 5.17 5.58 7.16
CA LEU A 54 5.31 4.36 6.35
C LEU A 54 6.09 4.62 5.07
N ALA A 55 5.91 5.76 4.41
CA ALA A 55 6.71 6.13 3.24
C ALA A 55 8.22 6.17 3.57
N VAL A 56 8.60 6.81 4.67
CA VAL A 56 9.98 6.87 5.14
C VAL A 56 10.49 5.48 5.51
N LEU A 57 9.73 4.72 6.31
CA LEU A 57 10.12 3.38 6.74
C LEU A 57 10.28 2.40 5.57
N LEU A 58 9.48 2.53 4.50
CA LEU A 58 9.63 1.70 3.30
C LEU A 58 10.94 1.99 2.55
N LEU A 59 11.50 3.19 2.66
CA LEU A 59 12.78 3.53 2.02
C LEU A 59 13.99 3.03 2.82
N ILE A 60 13.81 2.74 4.11
CA ILE A 60 14.87 2.26 5.00
C ILE A 60 14.98 0.74 4.92
N GLY A 61 16.12 0.24 4.45
CA GLY A 61 16.48 -1.17 4.50
C GLY A 61 15.56 -2.10 3.69
N THR A 62 15.34 -3.31 4.18
CA THR A 62 14.46 -4.31 3.55
C THR A 62 13.13 -4.34 4.31
N PRO A 63 12.05 -3.77 3.76
CA PRO A 63 10.82 -3.60 4.52
C PRO A 63 10.18 -4.95 4.83
N PRO A 64 9.87 -5.25 6.11
CA PRO A 64 9.19 -6.47 6.49
C PRO A 64 7.77 -6.52 5.92
N LEU A 65 7.23 -7.73 5.82
CA LEU A 65 5.84 -7.95 5.36
C LEU A 65 4.84 -7.10 6.14
N LEU A 66 5.08 -6.92 7.44
CA LEU A 66 4.23 -6.11 8.32
C LEU A 66 4.10 -4.65 7.87
N LEU A 67 5.19 -4.00 7.42
CA LEU A 67 5.11 -2.62 6.91
C LEU A 67 4.23 -2.51 5.66
N ARG A 68 4.25 -3.55 4.83
CA ARG A 68 3.45 -3.60 3.59
C ARG A 68 1.97 -3.84 3.90
N ILE A 69 1.67 -4.65 4.91
CA ILE A 69 0.31 -4.83 5.44
C ILE A 69 -0.17 -3.52 6.08
N ALA A 70 0.66 -2.85 6.87
CA ALA A 70 0.33 -1.56 7.47
C ALA A 70 0.02 -0.50 6.40
N ALA A 71 0.85 -0.39 5.36
CA ALA A 71 0.61 0.50 4.22
C ALA A 71 -0.70 0.19 3.49
N ALA A 72 -1.00 -1.10 3.27
CA ALA A 72 -2.27 -1.50 2.69
C ALA A 72 -3.45 -1.14 3.61
N GLY A 73 -3.32 -1.35 4.92
CA GLY A 73 -4.35 -1.00 5.90
C GLY A 73 -4.63 0.50 5.96
N VAL A 74 -3.59 1.34 5.90
CA VAL A 74 -3.74 2.80 5.86
C VAL A 74 -4.47 3.25 4.59
N ALA A 75 -4.10 2.71 3.42
CA ALA A 75 -4.77 3.04 2.17
C ALA A 75 -6.23 2.52 2.14
N LEU A 76 -6.49 1.30 2.61
CA LEU A 76 -7.85 0.76 2.70
C LEU A 76 -8.72 1.52 3.71
N GLY A 77 -8.16 1.96 4.82
CA GLY A 77 -8.86 2.78 5.81
C GLY A 77 -9.29 4.12 5.23
N ALA A 78 -8.42 4.77 4.46
CA ALA A 78 -8.73 6.03 3.78
C ALA A 78 -9.84 5.84 2.73
N LEU A 79 -9.73 4.84 1.85
CA LEU A 79 -10.77 4.50 0.86
C LEU A 79 -12.10 4.13 1.54
N GLY A 80 -12.04 3.37 2.63
CA GLY A 80 -13.20 2.98 3.42
C GLY A 80 -13.90 4.19 4.03
N GLY A 81 -13.15 5.12 4.61
CA GLY A 81 -13.68 6.38 5.14
C GLY A 81 -14.27 7.28 4.04
N PHE A 82 -13.60 7.35 2.88
CA PHE A 82 -14.07 8.08 1.71
C PHE A 82 -15.39 7.52 1.15
N ALA A 83 -15.51 6.19 1.06
CA ALA A 83 -16.74 5.52 0.61
C ALA A 83 -17.85 5.65 1.65
N ALA A 84 -17.54 5.46 2.93
CA ALA A 84 -18.51 5.57 4.02
C ALA A 84 -19.09 6.97 4.12
N SER A 85 -18.26 8.02 4.02
CA SER A 85 -18.73 9.42 4.06
C SER A 85 -19.69 9.78 2.94
N ARG A 86 -19.63 9.07 1.80
CA ARG A 86 -20.52 9.28 0.64
C ARG A 86 -21.77 8.40 0.63
N THR A 87 -21.83 7.37 1.48
CA THR A 87 -22.90 6.37 1.47
C THR A 87 -23.75 6.43 2.73
N VAL A 88 -23.12 6.18 3.88
CA VAL A 88 -23.78 6.07 5.19
C VAL A 88 -23.42 7.23 6.13
N GLY A 89 -22.45 8.06 5.74
CA GLY A 89 -21.82 9.05 6.61
C GLY A 89 -20.84 8.43 7.60
N VAL A 90 -19.94 9.24 8.15
CA VAL A 90 -18.97 8.82 9.15
C VAL A 90 -19.11 9.75 10.36
N PHE A 91 -19.65 9.24 11.47
CA PHE A 91 -19.92 10.04 12.68
C PHE A 91 -20.72 11.33 12.42
N GLY A 92 -21.72 11.27 11.52
CA GLY A 92 -22.54 12.43 11.14
C GLY A 92 -21.92 13.34 10.07
N PHE A 93 -20.71 13.02 9.59
CA PHE A 93 -20.07 13.70 8.47
C PHE A 93 -20.43 13.01 7.14
N THR A 94 -21.04 13.75 6.22
CA THR A 94 -21.35 13.29 4.86
C THR A 94 -20.74 14.20 3.82
N GLU A 95 -20.16 13.60 2.78
CA GLU A 95 -19.58 14.31 1.65
C GLU A 95 -20.32 13.95 0.37
N HIS A 96 -20.48 14.93 -0.53
CA HIS A 96 -21.14 14.73 -1.80
C HIS A 96 -20.15 14.85 -2.96
N GLY A 97 -20.17 13.83 -3.84
CA GLY A 97 -19.36 13.80 -5.05
C GLY A 97 -17.86 13.80 -4.78
N LEU A 98 -17.10 14.55 -5.59
CA LEU A 98 -15.65 14.67 -5.50
C LEU A 98 -15.20 15.96 -4.80
N GLN A 99 -16.08 16.56 -3.99
CA GLN A 99 -15.69 17.68 -3.15
C GLN A 99 -15.02 17.17 -1.86
N PRO A 100 -13.97 17.86 -1.39
CA PRO A 100 -13.29 19.01 -1.99
C PRO A 100 -12.45 18.62 -3.23
N ALA A 101 -12.65 19.35 -4.33
CA ALA A 101 -11.95 19.14 -5.59
C ALA A 101 -10.78 20.13 -5.73
N PRO A 102 -9.61 19.70 -6.24
CA PRO A 102 -9.27 18.37 -6.77
C PRO A 102 -8.69 17.38 -5.74
N GLN A 103 -8.54 17.78 -4.48
CA GLN A 103 -7.81 17.04 -3.44
C GLN A 103 -8.38 15.63 -3.21
N ALA A 104 -9.71 15.49 -3.18
CA ALA A 104 -10.40 14.21 -3.03
C ALA A 104 -10.02 13.20 -4.14
N VAL A 105 -9.97 13.66 -5.39
CA VAL A 105 -9.60 12.83 -6.54
C VAL A 105 -8.13 12.43 -6.46
N LEU A 106 -7.26 13.38 -6.13
CA LEU A 106 -5.83 13.12 -5.99
C LEU A 106 -5.55 12.12 -4.85
N SER A 107 -6.29 12.20 -3.73
CA SER A 107 -6.14 11.27 -2.61
C SER A 107 -6.58 9.87 -3.02
N LEU A 108 -7.74 9.76 -3.68
CA LEU A 108 -8.26 8.50 -4.21
C LEU A 108 -7.26 7.83 -5.17
N LEU A 109 -6.65 8.62 -6.06
CA LEU A 109 -5.61 8.13 -6.98
C LEU A 109 -4.35 7.68 -6.24
N ALA A 110 -3.89 8.44 -5.24
CA ALA A 110 -2.71 8.10 -4.45
C ALA A 110 -2.90 6.81 -3.63
N GLU A 111 -4.07 6.64 -3.01
CA GLU A 111 -4.43 5.44 -2.24
C GLU A 111 -4.56 4.22 -3.15
N THR A 112 -5.28 4.37 -4.27
CA THR A 112 -5.44 3.29 -5.26
C THR A 112 -4.09 2.90 -5.86
N GLY A 113 -3.26 3.88 -6.20
CA GLY A 113 -1.90 3.66 -6.69
C GLY A 113 -1.02 2.91 -5.68
N THR A 114 -1.12 3.25 -4.39
CA THR A 114 -0.42 2.54 -3.31
C THR A 114 -0.82 1.07 -3.25
N LEU A 115 -2.12 0.76 -3.29
CA LEU A 115 -2.61 -0.62 -3.27
C LEU A 115 -2.19 -1.41 -4.51
N LEU A 116 -2.28 -0.81 -5.69
CA LEU A 116 -1.85 -1.44 -6.94
C LEU A 116 -0.35 -1.76 -6.92
N LEU A 117 0.49 -0.81 -6.50
CA LEU A 117 1.94 -1.01 -6.41
C LEU A 117 2.30 -2.08 -5.38
N LEU A 118 1.63 -2.09 -4.23
CA LEU A 118 1.81 -3.14 -3.22
C LEU A 118 1.43 -4.52 -3.76
N ALA A 119 0.31 -4.64 -4.49
CA ALA A 119 -0.15 -5.87 -5.10
C ALA A 119 0.83 -6.39 -6.15
N ILE A 120 1.27 -5.54 -7.08
CA ILE A 120 2.29 -5.87 -8.09
C ILE A 120 3.58 -6.32 -7.40
N TRP A 121 4.01 -5.61 -6.37
CA TRP A 121 5.19 -5.99 -5.61
C TRP A 121 5.02 -7.33 -4.88
N GLN A 122 3.84 -7.66 -4.37
CA GLN A 122 3.59 -8.97 -3.73
C GLN A 122 3.63 -10.11 -4.74
N VAL A 123 2.96 -9.96 -5.88
CA VAL A 123 2.91 -10.97 -6.94
C VAL A 123 4.32 -11.23 -7.49
N THR A 124 5.10 -10.19 -7.73
CA THR A 124 6.48 -10.32 -8.22
C THR A 124 7.39 -11.01 -7.21
N LEU A 125 7.23 -10.77 -5.91
CA LEU A 125 7.98 -11.48 -4.87
C LEU A 125 7.57 -12.95 -4.75
N ALA A 126 6.26 -13.24 -4.80
CA ALA A 126 5.73 -14.59 -4.72
C ALA A 126 6.18 -15.45 -5.92
N GLY A 127 6.18 -14.87 -7.13
CA GLY A 127 6.68 -15.53 -8.34
C GLY A 127 8.17 -15.90 -8.24
N ARG A 128 9.00 -15.03 -7.65
CA ARG A 128 10.43 -15.34 -7.40
C ARG A 128 10.62 -16.51 -6.45
N ARG A 129 9.88 -16.53 -5.33
CA ARG A 129 9.94 -17.65 -4.37
C ARG A 129 9.51 -18.97 -4.99
N ARG A 130 8.51 -18.93 -5.88
CA ARG A 130 8.00 -20.11 -6.59
C ARG A 130 9.01 -20.64 -7.62
N ALA A 131 9.64 -19.75 -8.39
CA ALA A 131 10.69 -20.12 -9.35
C ALA A 131 11.98 -20.63 -8.68
N ALA A 132 12.29 -20.18 -7.46
CA ALA A 132 13.46 -20.60 -6.70
C ALA A 132 13.26 -21.93 -5.94
N ARG A 133 12.02 -22.42 -5.79
CA ARG A 133 11.75 -23.74 -5.18
C ARG A 133 11.94 -24.83 -6.24
N PRO A 134 12.89 -25.77 -6.06
CA PRO A 134 12.99 -26.93 -6.95
C PRO A 134 11.69 -27.76 -6.88
N PRO A 135 11.24 -28.38 -8.00
CA PRO A 135 10.10 -29.29 -7.95
C PRO A 135 10.43 -30.46 -7.01
N VAL A 136 9.58 -30.65 -6.00
CA VAL A 136 9.70 -31.70 -4.95
C VAL A 136 9.84 -33.11 -5.55
N GLY A 137 9.42 -33.32 -6.81
CA GLY A 137 9.54 -34.59 -7.52
C GLY A 137 10.92 -34.90 -8.13
N ALA A 138 11.82 -33.92 -8.28
CA ALA A 138 13.15 -34.17 -8.88
C ALA A 138 14.12 -34.85 -7.90
N ALA A 139 14.03 -34.52 -6.60
CA ALA A 139 14.84 -35.16 -5.56
C ALA A 139 14.41 -36.62 -5.30
N ALA A 140 13.12 -36.93 -5.35
CA ALA A 140 12.61 -38.29 -5.15
C ALA A 140 12.92 -39.25 -6.32
N ARG A 141 13.09 -38.72 -7.54
CA ARG A 141 13.44 -39.51 -8.74
C ARG A 141 14.94 -39.82 -8.84
N ALA A 142 15.79 -39.11 -8.11
CA ALA A 142 17.24 -39.38 -8.06
C ALA A 142 17.58 -40.57 -7.14
N THR A 143 16.81 -40.80 -6.08
CA THR A 143 17.08 -41.85 -5.09
C THR A 143 16.63 -43.25 -5.53
N THR A 144 15.82 -43.36 -6.59
CA THR A 144 15.25 -44.64 -7.07
C THR A 144 16.00 -45.28 -8.23
N ARG A 145 17.13 -44.70 -8.70
CA ARG A 145 18.02 -45.30 -9.70
C ARG A 145 19.30 -45.84 -9.05
N THR A 146 19.17 -46.84 -8.19
CA THR A 146 20.26 -47.79 -7.92
C THR A 146 20.00 -49.04 -8.76
N PRO A 147 20.79 -49.34 -9.81
CA PRO A 147 20.71 -50.61 -10.50
C PRO A 147 21.28 -51.69 -9.58
N SER A 148 20.47 -52.67 -9.21
CA SER A 148 20.94 -53.92 -8.64
C SER A 148 21.66 -54.71 -9.74
N GLY A 149 22.99 -54.74 -9.68
CA GLY A 149 23.83 -55.74 -10.35
C GLY A 149 24.07 -56.93 -9.44
#